data_AF-A0A854NLQ8-F1
#
_entry.id   AF-A0A854NLQ8-F1
#
_cell.length_a   1.000
_cell.length_b   1.000
_cell.length_c   1.000
_cell.angle_alpha   90.00
_cell.angle_beta   90.00
_cell.angle_gamma   90.00
#
_symmetry.space_group_name_H-M   'P 1'
#
loop_
_entity.id
_entity.type
_entity.pdbx_description
1 polymer ?
#
loop_
_entity_poly.entity_id
_entity_poly.type
_entity_poly.pdbx_seq_one_letter_code
_entity_poly.pdbx_strand_id
1 'polypeptide(L)' 'MNMANVKIKIRDGLIDRLRNMSGITSDEAFARTIGTSRSTLVDVKTGEREPSLAFAIGIAQAFGLGLSEIVTWETETTAA' A
#
# COMPACT_ATOMS: atom_id res chain seq x y z
N MET A 1 -9.32 13.89 24.87
CA MET A 1 -9.25 13.64 23.41
C MET A 1 -9.25 12.13 23.23
N ASN A 2 -10.32 11.55 22.67
CA ASN A 2 -10.26 10.15 22.23
C ASN A 2 -9.30 10.12 21.03
N MET A 3 -8.14 9.48 21.17
CA MET A 3 -7.31 9.16 20.02
C MET A 3 -8.02 8.01 19.30
N ALA A 4 -8.75 8.34 18.23
CA ALA A 4 -9.26 7.34 17.30
C ALA A 4 -8.06 6.52 16.80
N ASN A 5 -8.18 5.20 16.83
CA ASN A 5 -7.17 4.33 16.26
C ASN A 5 -7.21 4.54 14.74
N VAL A 6 -6.10 5.01 14.17
CA VAL A 6 -6.00 5.29 12.73
C VAL A 6 -5.24 4.14 12.10
N LYS A 7 -5.91 3.40 11.20
CA LYS A 7 -5.28 2.34 10.42
C LYS A 7 -4.90 2.85 9.03
N ILE A 8 -3.64 2.74 8.67
CA ILE A 8 -3.15 3.13 7.34
C ILE A 8 -3.25 1.94 6.39
N LYS A 9 -3.72 2.20 5.16
CA LYS A 9 -3.83 1.21 4.09
C LYS A 9 -3.37 1.79 2.76
N ILE A 10 -3.02 0.93 1.83
CA ILE A 10 -2.95 1.29 0.41
C ILE A 10 -4.34 1.28 -0.18
N ARG A 11 -4.56 2.11 -1.21
CA ARG A 11 -5.85 2.16 -1.90
C ARG A 11 -6.23 0.82 -2.52
N ASP A 12 -7.50 0.49 -2.38
CA ASP A 12 -8.07 -0.74 -2.92
C ASP A 12 -7.83 -0.87 -4.43
N GLY A 13 -7.37 -2.04 -4.83
CA GLY A 13 -7.07 -2.36 -6.23
C GLY A 13 -5.88 -1.62 -6.84
N LEU A 14 -5.17 -0.76 -6.10
CA LEU A 14 -4.04 0.01 -6.63
C LEU A 14 -2.92 -0.90 -7.16
N ILE A 15 -2.49 -1.89 -6.37
CA ILE A 15 -1.40 -2.80 -6.76
C ILE A 15 -1.76 -3.54 -8.05
N ASP A 16 -2.96 -4.09 -8.14
CA ASP A 16 -3.38 -4.86 -9.31
C ASP A 16 -3.52 -3.98 -10.55
N ARG A 17 -4.01 -2.74 -10.39
CA ARG A 17 -4.03 -1.73 -11.46
C ARG A 17 -2.62 -1.44 -11.97
N LEU A 18 -1.68 -1.15 -11.07
CA LEU A 18 -0.30 -0.81 -11.43
C LEU A 18 0.40 -1.97 -12.12
N ARG A 19 0.20 -3.20 -11.63
CA ARG A 19 0.71 -4.41 -12.29
C ARG A 19 0.22 -4.54 -13.72
N ASN A 20 -1.09 -4.41 -13.93
CA ASN A 20 -1.69 -4.52 -15.27
C ASN A 20 -1.19 -3.43 -16.22
N MET A 21 -1.07 -2.18 -15.76
CA MET A 21 -0.60 -1.06 -16.58
C MET A 21 0.90 -1.13 -16.93
N SER A 22 1.71 -1.74 -16.06
CA SER A 22 3.16 -1.84 -16.24
C SER A 22 3.63 -3.18 -16.85
N GLY A 23 2.71 -4.12 -17.12
CA GLY A 23 3.04 -5.46 -17.58
C GLY A 23 3.72 -6.34 -16.51
N ILE A 24 3.64 -5.97 -15.23
CA ILE A 24 4.22 -6.76 -14.13
C ILE A 24 3.31 -7.92 -13.78
N THR A 25 3.74 -9.13 -14.14
CA THR A 25 2.90 -10.34 -14.04
C THR A 25 2.96 -11.04 -12.69
N SER A 26 3.86 -10.68 -11.77
CA SER A 26 3.99 -11.34 -10.46
C SER A 26 4.16 -10.37 -9.29
N ASP A 27 3.71 -10.78 -8.11
CA ASP A 27 3.91 -10.04 -6.85
C ASP A 27 5.39 -9.90 -6.52
N GLU A 28 6.19 -10.93 -6.81
CA GLU A 28 7.63 -10.91 -6.62
C GLU A 28 8.31 -9.80 -7.45
N ALA A 29 7.94 -9.69 -8.73
CA ALA A 29 8.47 -8.63 -9.59
C ALA A 29 8.03 -7.24 -9.11
N PHE A 30 6.76 -7.07 -8.73
CA PHE A 30 6.27 -5.81 -8.20
C PHE A 30 6.99 -5.40 -6.91
N ALA A 31 7.18 -6.35 -5.99
CA ALA A 31 7.87 -6.10 -4.72
C ALA A 31 9.29 -5.60 -4.96
N ARG A 32 10.04 -6.24 -5.88
CA ARG A 32 11.37 -5.79 -6.27
C ARG A 32 11.35 -4.40 -6.90
N THR A 33 10.38 -4.10 -7.77
CA THR A 33 10.24 -2.78 -8.40
C THR A 33 10.12 -1.66 -7.38
N ILE A 34 9.42 -1.89 -6.26
CA ILE A 34 9.22 -0.88 -5.20
C ILE A 34 10.20 -1.03 -4.02
N GLY A 35 11.21 -1.90 -4.14
CA GLY A 35 12.25 -2.08 -3.13
C GLY A 35 11.80 -2.76 -1.83
N THR A 36 10.86 -3.71 -1.90
CA THR A 36 10.36 -4.47 -0.74
C THR A 36 10.40 -5.99 -0.96
N SER A 37 10.07 -6.77 0.07
CA SER A 37 9.92 -8.22 -0.06
C SER A 37 8.54 -8.60 -0.56
N ARG A 38 8.42 -9.72 -1.28
CA ARG A 38 7.12 -10.28 -1.67
C ARG A 38 6.20 -10.52 -0.48
N SER A 39 6.72 -11.02 0.65
CA SER A 39 5.93 -11.20 1.86
C SER A 39 5.34 -9.88 2.36
N THR A 40 6.14 -8.81 2.41
CA THR A 40 5.65 -7.49 2.82
C THR A 40 4.60 -6.96 1.85
N LEU A 41 4.78 -7.16 0.55
CA LEU A 41 3.77 -6.80 -0.45
C LEU A 41 2.45 -7.55 -0.21
N VAL A 42 2.52 -8.85 0.06
CA VAL A 42 1.33 -9.68 0.32
C VAL A 42 0.64 -9.23 1.62
N ASP A 43 1.36 -9.12 2.74
CA ASP A 43 0.80 -8.72 4.03
C ASP A 43 0.13 -7.34 3.95
N VAL A 44 0.73 -6.40 3.21
CA VAL A 44 0.17 -5.07 3.00
C VAL A 44 -1.06 -5.12 2.07
N LYS A 45 -1.02 -5.95 1.03
CA LYS A 45 -2.14 -6.14 0.10
C LYS A 45 -3.34 -6.83 0.78
N THR A 46 -3.12 -7.75 1.71
CA THR A 46 -4.18 -8.43 2.47
C THR A 46 -4.64 -7.64 3.69
N GLY A 47 -3.96 -6.55 4.04
CA GLY A 47 -4.30 -5.70 5.19
C GLY A 47 -3.86 -6.27 6.55
N GLU A 48 -3.06 -7.34 6.53
CA GLU A 48 -2.39 -7.93 7.70
C GLU A 48 -1.30 -7.01 8.25
N ARG A 49 -0.72 -6.15 7.40
CA ARG A 49 0.28 -5.15 7.76
C ARG A 49 -0.05 -3.78 7.19
N GLU A 50 0.21 -2.72 7.96
CA GLU A 50 0.15 -1.36 7.43
C GLU A 50 1.34 -1.07 6.49
N PRO A 51 1.14 -0.35 5.38
CA PRO A 51 2.25 0.07 4.55
C PRO A 51 3.16 1.03 5.33
N SER A 52 4.47 0.79 5.30
CA SER A 52 5.43 1.79 5.78
C SER A 52 5.51 2.98 4.81
N LEU A 53 6.00 4.12 5.29
CA LEU A 53 6.23 5.27 4.40
C LEU A 53 7.21 4.93 3.28
N ALA A 54 8.24 4.11 3.55
CA ALA A 54 9.18 3.64 2.54
C ALA A 54 8.49 2.79 1.45
N PHE A 55 7.53 1.94 1.83
CA PHE A 55 6.73 1.17 0.87
C PHE A 55 5.92 2.08 -0.06
N ALA A 56 5.26 3.09 0.51
CA ALA A 56 4.51 4.08 -0.27
C ALA A 56 5.41 4.92 -1.18
N ILE A 57 6.58 5.35 -0.70
CA ILE A 57 7.58 6.08 -1.50
C ILE A 57 8.11 5.19 -2.65
N GLY A 58 8.33 3.89 -2.41
CA GLY A 58 8.74 2.95 -3.45
C GLY A 58 7.73 2.88 -4.60
N ILE A 59 6.43 2.85 -4.29
CA ILE A 59 5.37 2.95 -5.31
C ILE A 59 5.41 4.31 -6.01
N ALA A 60 5.52 5.40 -5.25
CA ALA A 60 5.55 6.75 -5.81
C ALA A 60 6.68 6.94 -6.83
N GLN A 61 7.89 6.48 -6.49
CA GLN A 61 9.05 6.57 -7.36
C GLN A 61 8.95 5.65 -8.58
N ALA A 62 8.46 4.41 -8.40
CA ALA A 62 8.36 3.45 -9.48
C ALA A 62 7.30 3.80 -10.53
N PHE A 63 6.21 4.46 -10.12
CA PHE A 63 5.03 4.66 -10.97
C PHE A 63 4.65 6.15 -11.18
N GLY A 64 5.43 7.09 -10.63
CA GLY A 64 5.22 8.52 -10.82
C GLY A 64 3.95 9.05 -10.14
N LEU A 65 3.60 8.50 -8.98
CA LEU A 65 2.38 8.84 -8.24
C LEU A 65 2.67 9.73 -7.02
N GLY A 66 1.70 10.54 -6.63
CA GLY A 66 1.71 11.22 -5.33
C GLY A 66 1.36 10.27 -4.17
N LEU A 67 1.81 10.56 -2.95
CA LEU A 67 1.45 9.74 -1.76
C LEU A 67 -0.06 9.73 -1.49
N SER A 68 -0.73 10.85 -1.76
CA SER A 68 -2.19 10.95 -1.71
C SER A 68 -2.86 10.10 -2.76
N GLU A 69 -2.16 9.56 -3.75
CA GLU A 69 -2.70 8.61 -4.72
C GLU A 69 -2.61 7.15 -4.25
N ILE A 70 -1.75 6.90 -3.25
CA ILE A 70 -1.31 5.57 -2.84
C ILE A 70 -1.97 5.16 -1.53
N VAL A 71 -2.01 6.07 -0.55
CA VAL A 71 -2.34 5.75 0.84
C VAL A 71 -3.70 6.35 1.22
N THR A 72 -4.47 5.58 1.99
CA THR A 72 -5.68 6.02 2.69
C THR A 72 -5.59 5.62 4.15
N TRP A 73 -6.42 6.25 4.99
CA TRP A 73 -6.53 5.86 6.39
C TRP A 73 -8.00 5.69 6.76
N GLU A 74 -8.24 4.76 7.67
CA GLU A 74 -9.54 4.56 8.29
C GLU A 74 -9.44 4.96 9.76
N THR A 75 -10.45 5.66 10.25
CA THR A 75 -10.59 5.91 11.68
C THR A 75 -11.51 4.83 12.23
N GLU A 76 -10.98 3.98 13.11
CA GLU A 76 -11.81 3.09 13.90
C GLU A 76 -12.57 3.96 14.90
N THR A 77 -13.82 4.29 14.58
CA THR A 77 -14.74 4.89 15.54
C THR A 77 -15.31 3.77 16.39
N THR A 78 -14.76 3.57 17.58
CA THR A 78 -15.39 2.73 18.60
C THR A 78 -16.73 3.36 18.96
N ALA A 79 -17.83 2.77 18.52
CA ALA A 79 -19.16 3.13 19.00
C ALA A 79 -19.21 2.85 20.50
N ALA A 80 -19.48 3.89 21.29
CA ALA A 80 -19.64 3.82 22.74
C ALA A 80 -20.96 3.16 23.13
#